data_AF-A0A8I1LMG0-F1
#
_entry.id   AF-A0A8I1LMG0-F1
#
_cell.length_a   1.000
_cell.length_b   1.000
_cell.length_c   1.000
_cell.angle_alpha   90.00
_cell.angle_beta   90.00
_cell.angle_gamma   90.00
#
_symmetry.space_group_name_H-M   'P 1'
#
loop_
_entity.id
_entity.type
_entity.pdbx_description
1 polymer ?
#
loop_
_entity_poly.entity_id
_entity_poly.type
_entity_poly.pdbx_seq_one_letter_code
_entity_poly.pdbx_strand_id
1 'polypeptide(L)'
;MIPVAIAEALATLLWCYAGVLLIVWIRRTAEMGERFHVGMTALLFGSLVPVIGVFLLLLIGAAVLGLPWLARAAPLLLPAGLALSLQTELADVETPHEAAHLGRLLIAAFAAMALIGAAAWW
;
A
#
# COMPACT_ATOMS: atom_id res chain seq x y z
N MET A 1 -24.67 3.57 -5.85
CA MET A 1 -23.64 4.58 -6.23
C MET A 1 -22.72 4.89 -5.04
N ILE A 2 -23.26 5.23 -3.86
CA ILE A 2 -22.49 5.48 -2.63
C ILE A 2 -21.43 4.40 -2.26
N PRO A 3 -21.73 3.08 -2.27
CA PRO A 3 -20.75 2.08 -1.82
C PRO A 3 -19.53 1.94 -2.75
N VAL A 4 -19.69 2.23 -4.05
CA VAL A 4 -18.58 2.18 -5.01
C VAL A 4 -17.65 3.37 -4.79
N ALA A 5 -18.21 4.57 -4.62
CA ALA A 5 -17.43 5.78 -4.34
C ALA A 5 -16.63 5.67 -3.02
N ILE A 6 -17.20 5.03 -1.99
CA ILE A 6 -16.49 4.75 -0.74
C ILE A 6 -15.30 3.81 -0.98
N ALA A 7 -15.51 2.73 -1.75
CA ALA A 7 -14.44 1.79 -2.07
C ALA A 7 -13.31 2.44 -2.87
N GLU A 8 -13.64 3.31 -3.84
CA GLU A 8 -12.67 4.07 -4.61
C GLU A 8 -11.89 5.07 -3.75
N ALA A 9 -12.57 5.78 -2.85
CA ALA A 9 -11.93 6.71 -1.92
C ALA A 9 -10.96 5.99 -0.97
N LEU A 10 -11.36 4.82 -0.44
CA LEU A 10 -10.49 3.98 0.39
C LEU A 10 -9.31 3.42 -0.39
N ALA A 11 -9.52 2.97 -1.63
CA ALA A 11 -8.45 2.49 -2.49
C ALA A 11 -7.45 3.61 -2.79
N THR A 12 -7.94 4.82 -3.08
CA THR A 12 -7.10 6.00 -3.30
C THR A 12 -6.29 6.34 -2.06
N LEU A 13 -6.90 6.34 -0.88
CA LEU A 13 -6.20 6.55 0.39
C LEU A 13 -5.10 5.51 0.62
N LEU A 14 -5.40 4.22 0.40
CA LEU A 14 -4.44 3.13 0.51
C LEU A 14 -3.27 3.31 -0.46
N TRP A 15 -3.53 3.70 -1.70
CA TRP A 15 -2.48 3.99 -2.69
C TRP A 15 -1.60 5.16 -2.28
N CYS A 16 -2.19 6.25 -1.80
CA CYS A 16 -1.43 7.39 -1.29
C CYS A 16 -0.57 6.98 -0.10
N TYR A 17 -1.13 6.19 0.81
CA TYR A 17 -0.43 5.73 2.00
C TYR A 17 0.72 4.78 1.67
N ALA A 18 0.48 3.80 0.80
CA ALA A 18 1.50 2.94 0.22
C ALA A 18 2.63 3.75 -0.45
N GLY A 19 2.28 4.78 -1.24
CA GLY A 19 3.25 5.67 -1.88
C GLY A 19 4.08 6.47 -0.87
N VAL A 20 3.46 7.01 0.19
CA VAL A 20 4.18 7.69 1.28
C VAL A 20 5.17 6.75 1.96
N LEU A 21 4.72 5.53 2.30
CA LEU A 21 5.60 4.52 2.90
C LEU A 21 6.76 4.14 1.97
N LEU A 22 6.49 4.02 0.66
CA LEU A 22 7.51 3.69 -0.32
C LEU A 22 8.56 4.80 -0.40
N ILE A 23 8.15 6.07 -0.45
CA ILE A 23 9.07 7.21 -0.44
C ILE A 23 9.93 7.21 0.83
N VAL A 24 9.32 6.97 2.00
CA VAL A 24 10.05 6.88 3.26
C VAL A 24 11.06 5.73 3.22
N TRP A 25 10.63 4.54 2.79
CA TRP A 25 11.49 3.37 2.68
C TRP A 25 12.66 3.60 1.71
N ILE A 26 12.42 4.21 0.55
CA ILE A 26 13.49 4.56 -0.41
C ILE A 26 14.49 5.52 0.24
N ARG A 27 14.00 6.57 0.92
CA ARG A 27 14.88 7.55 1.58
C ARG A 27 15.74 6.89 2.66
N ARG A 28 15.14 6.05 3.50
CA ARG A 28 15.87 5.31 4.55
C ARG A 28 16.90 4.35 3.96
N THR A 29 16.51 3.60 2.94
CA THR A 29 17.41 2.66 2.26
C THR A 29 18.60 3.39 1.64
N ALA A 30 18.36 4.56 1.02
CA ALA A 30 19.42 5.40 0.45
C ALA A 30 20.40 5.96 1.51
N GLU A 31 19.93 6.20 2.74
CA GLU A 31 20.77 6.66 3.86
C GLU A 31 21.70 5.55 4.39
N MET A 32 21.41 4.26 4.17
CA MET A 32 22.17 3.12 4.71
C MET A 32 23.39 2.70 3.88
N GLY A 33 23.53 3.22 2.65
CA GLY A 33 24.66 2.94 1.75
C GLY A 33 24.46 1.74 0.82
N GLU A 34 25.17 1.74 -0.31
CA GLU A 34 24.92 0.85 -1.47
C GLU A 34 24.89 -0.64 -1.16
N ARG A 35 25.67 -1.11 -0.16
CA ARG A 35 25.74 -2.54 0.19
C ARG A 35 24.42 -3.07 0.78
N PHE A 36 23.57 -2.20 1.32
CA PHE A 36 22.30 -2.60 1.94
C PHE A 36 21.11 -2.50 0.98
N HIS A 37 21.25 -1.80 -0.16
CA HIS A 37 20.15 -1.60 -1.12
C HIS A 37 19.60 -2.91 -1.67
N VAL A 38 20.50 -3.82 -2.07
CA VAL A 38 20.12 -5.11 -2.67
C VAL A 38 19.43 -5.99 -1.64
N GLY A 39 19.95 -6.02 -0.40
CA GLY A 39 19.37 -6.80 0.70
C GLY A 39 17.96 -6.30 1.07
N MET A 40 17.81 -4.99 1.26
CA MET A 40 16.51 -4.39 1.61
C MET A 40 15.48 -4.59 0.48
N THR A 41 15.91 -4.45 -0.77
CA THR A 41 15.03 -4.67 -1.93
C THR A 41 14.62 -6.14 -2.02
N ALA A 42 15.54 -7.08 -1.78
CA ALA A 42 15.24 -8.50 -1.77
C ALA A 42 14.26 -8.88 -0.64
N LEU A 43 14.38 -8.26 0.54
CA LEU A 43 13.44 -8.44 1.65
C LEU A 43 12.05 -7.92 1.29
N LEU A 44 11.95 -6.71 0.73
CA LEU A 44 10.69 -6.14 0.23
C LEU A 44 10.03 -7.03 -0.83
N PHE A 45 10.80 -7.53 -1.81
CA PHE A 45 10.26 -8.47 -2.79
C PHE A 45 9.86 -9.80 -2.14
N GLY A 46 10.65 -10.29 -1.18
CA GLY A 46 10.37 -11.49 -0.41
C GLY A 46 9.05 -11.39 0.38
N SER A 47 8.75 -10.24 0.99
CA SER A 47 7.49 -9.97 1.69
C SER A 47 6.32 -9.72 0.75
N LEU A 48 6.56 -9.19 -0.46
CA LEU A 48 5.54 -9.05 -1.49
C LEU A 48 5.11 -10.38 -2.14
N VAL A 49 6.00 -11.37 -2.24
CA VAL A 49 5.64 -12.70 -2.80
C VAL A 49 4.42 -13.33 -2.13
N PRO A 50 4.35 -13.49 -0.79
CA PRO A 50 3.17 -14.06 -0.15
C PRO A 50 1.93 -13.18 -0.31
N VAL A 51 2.07 -11.85 -0.33
CA VAL A 51 0.96 -10.92 -0.59
C VAL A 51 0.37 -11.16 -1.98
N ILE A 52 1.23 -11.24 -3.01
CA ILE A 52 0.83 -11.53 -4.38
C ILE A 52 0.21 -12.93 -4.46
N GLY A 53 0.79 -13.92 -3.79
CA GLY A 53 0.27 -15.28 -3.72
C GLY A 53 -1.15 -15.32 -3.16
N VAL A 54 -1.39 -14.68 -2.01
CA VAL A 54 -2.72 -14.56 -1.40
C VAL A 54 -3.69 -13.83 -2.33
N PHE A 55 -3.25 -12.73 -2.95
CA PHE A 55 -4.06 -11.97 -3.90
C PHE A 55 -4.49 -12.82 -5.10
N LEU A 56 -3.56 -13.57 -5.71
CA LEU A 56 -3.85 -14.48 -6.82
C LEU A 56 -4.80 -15.60 -6.40
N LEU A 57 -4.58 -16.21 -5.22
CA LEU A 57 -5.48 -17.23 -4.68
C LEU A 57 -6.90 -16.70 -4.47
N LEU A 58 -7.04 -15.47 -3.97
CA LEU A 58 -8.34 -14.82 -3.82
C LEU A 58 -9.01 -14.56 -5.18
N LEU A 59 -8.26 -14.07 -6.17
CA LEU A 59 -8.81 -13.84 -7.51
C LEU A 59 -9.25 -15.14 -8.20
N ILE A 60 -8.42 -16.18 -8.13
CA ILE A 60 -8.75 -17.50 -8.69
C ILE A 60 -9.95 -18.09 -7.95
N GLY A 61 -9.95 -18.05 -6.61
CA GLY A 61 -11.07 -18.52 -5.79
C GLY A 61 -12.38 -17.79 -6.10
N ALA A 62 -12.33 -16.47 -6.28
CA ALA A 62 -13.48 -15.68 -6.68
C ALA A 62 -14.01 -16.06 -8.06
N ALA A 63 -13.12 -16.29 -9.02
CA ALA A 63 -13.50 -16.71 -10.36
C ALA A 63 -14.19 -18.08 -10.33
N VAL A 64 -13.63 -19.04 -9.57
CA VAL A 64 -14.19 -20.39 -9.42
C VAL A 64 -15.55 -20.38 -8.71
N LEU A 65 -15.71 -19.55 -7.68
CA LEU A 65 -16.96 -19.45 -6.91
C LEU A 65 -18.00 -18.50 -7.55
N GLY A 66 -17.67 -17.84 -8.66
CA GLY A 66 -18.56 -16.86 -9.28
C GLY A 66 -18.85 -15.65 -8.40
N LEU A 67 -17.85 -15.15 -7.66
CA LEU A 67 -17.95 -14.00 -6.74
C LEU A 67 -17.38 -12.72 -7.40
N PRO A 68 -18.12 -12.04 -8.29
CA PRO A 68 -17.62 -10.88 -9.02
C PRO A 68 -17.31 -9.68 -8.11
N TRP A 69 -17.87 -9.63 -6.91
CA TRP A 69 -17.61 -8.58 -5.94
C TRP A 69 -16.21 -8.66 -5.34
N LEU A 70 -15.62 -9.85 -5.22
CA LEU A 70 -14.26 -10.00 -4.69
C LEU A 70 -13.22 -9.46 -5.68
N ALA A 71 -13.45 -9.69 -6.99
CA ALA A 71 -12.65 -9.07 -8.04
C ALA A 71 -12.73 -7.54 -8.03
N ARG A 72 -13.87 -6.96 -7.62
CA ARG A 72 -14.02 -5.50 -7.45
C ARG A 72 -13.32 -4.96 -6.21
N ALA A 73 -13.03 -5.81 -5.21
CA ALA A 73 -12.24 -5.44 -4.04
C ALA A 73 -10.72 -5.55 -4.29
N ALA A 74 -10.31 -6.15 -5.40
CA ALA A 74 -8.91 -6.31 -5.77
C ALA A 74 -8.07 -5.00 -5.75
N PRO A 75 -8.59 -3.84 -6.18
CA PRO A 75 -7.86 -2.57 -6.11
C PRO A 75 -7.55 -2.10 -4.68
N LEU A 76 -8.23 -2.62 -3.65
CA LEU A 76 -7.95 -2.34 -2.24
C LEU A 76 -6.85 -3.26 -1.69
N LEU A 77 -6.86 -4.53 -2.10
CA LEU A 77 -5.96 -5.55 -1.56
C LEU A 77 -4.50 -5.29 -1.94
N LEU A 78 -4.26 -4.85 -3.17
CA LEU A 78 -2.90 -4.63 -3.66
C LEU A 78 -2.17 -3.49 -2.92
N PRO A 79 -2.72 -2.26 -2.82
CA PRO A 79 -2.07 -1.21 -2.05
C PRO A 79 -2.03 -1.50 -0.55
N ALA A 80 -3.03 -2.22 0.01
CA ALA A 80 -2.98 -2.65 1.40
C ALA A 80 -1.83 -3.63 1.67
N GLY A 81 -1.65 -4.62 0.81
CA GLY A 81 -0.54 -5.57 0.92
C GLY A 81 0.83 -4.91 0.75
N LEU A 82 0.94 -3.94 -0.15
CA LEU A 82 2.15 -3.15 -0.33
C LEU A 82 2.44 -2.26 0.88
N ALA A 83 1.43 -1.57 1.41
CA ALA A 83 1.55 -0.78 2.64
C ALA A 83 1.98 -1.64 3.84
N LEU A 84 1.39 -2.83 3.99
CA LEU A 84 1.74 -3.77 5.05
C LEU A 84 3.19 -4.24 4.93
N SER A 85 3.62 -4.62 3.72
CA SER A 85 5.02 -5.05 3.46
C SER A 85 6.01 -3.93 3.76
N LEU A 86 5.70 -2.69 3.34
CA LEU A 86 6.56 -1.54 3.63
C LEU A 86 6.59 -1.19 5.12
N GLN A 87 5.48 -1.36 5.84
CA GLN A 87 5.45 -1.16 7.29
C GLN A 87 6.32 -2.17 8.01
N THR A 88 6.29 -3.45 7.62
CA THR A 88 7.14 -4.48 8.25
C THR A 88 8.62 -4.18 8.02
N GLU A 89 9.01 -3.84 6.79
CA GLU A 89 10.40 -3.48 6.48
C GLU A 89 10.85 -2.19 7.21
N LEU A 90 9.97 -1.20 7.33
CA LEU A 90 10.28 0.03 8.07
C LEU A 90 10.34 -0.20 9.57
N ALA A 91 9.55 -1.11 10.13
CA ALA A 91 9.55 -1.43 11.56
C ALA A 91 10.85 -2.08 12.02
N ASP A 92 11.54 -2.81 11.12
CA ASP A 92 12.85 -3.42 11.42
C ASP A 92 13.98 -2.37 11.47
N VAL A 93 13.77 -1.21 10.85
CA VAL A 93 14.77 -0.16 10.68
C VAL A 93 14.53 1.03 11.64
N GLU A 94 13.27 1.39 11.86
CA GLU A 94 12.89 2.56 12.64
C GLU A 94 12.48 2.19 14.06
N THR A 95 12.86 3.02 15.03
CA THR A 95 12.28 2.92 16.35
C THR A 95 10.79 3.28 16.30
N PRO A 96 9.92 2.50 16.96
CA PRO A 96 8.48 2.73 16.89
C PRO A 96 8.13 4.11 17.47
N HIS A 97 7.69 5.02 16.61
CA HIS A 97 7.28 6.37 16.99
C HIS A 97 5.90 6.68 16.41
N GLU A 98 4.89 6.69 17.26
CA GLU A 98 3.48 6.89 16.88
C GLU A 98 3.26 8.20 16.11
N ALA A 99 3.99 9.26 16.47
CA ALA A 99 3.88 10.56 15.80
C ALA A 99 4.34 10.51 14.33
N ALA A 100 5.34 9.69 14.01
CA ALA A 100 5.78 9.50 12.62
C ALA A 100 4.74 8.76 11.78
N HIS A 101 4.05 7.78 12.39
CA HIS A 101 2.97 7.04 11.75
C HIS A 101 1.77 7.94 11.46
N LEU A 102 1.34 8.75 12.45
CA LEU A 102 0.30 9.76 12.27
C LEU A 102 0.66 10.76 11.18
N GLY A 103 1.91 11.24 11.14
CA GLY A 103 2.37 12.13 10.08
C GLY A 103 2.23 11.53 8.68
N ARG A 104 2.63 10.26 8.50
CA ARG A 104 2.50 9.54 7.22
C ARG A 104 1.03 9.38 6.81
N LEU A 105 0.17 9.06 7.77
CA LEU A 105 -1.27 8.92 7.54
C LEU A 105 -1.91 10.26 7.11
N LEU A 106 -1.55 11.36 7.77
CA LEU A 106 -2.04 12.70 7.43
C LEU A 106 -1.61 13.15 6.04
N ILE A 107 -0.34 12.92 5.67
CA ILE A 107 0.16 13.22 4.32
C ILE A 107 -0.61 12.40 3.27
N ALA A 108 -0.81 11.11 3.54
CA ALA A 108 -1.56 10.23 2.64
C ALA A 108 -3.03 10.67 2.50
N ALA A 109 -3.68 11.05 3.60
CA ALA A 109 -5.05 11.54 3.60
C ALA A 109 -5.19 12.85 2.81
N PHE A 110 -4.24 13.78 2.97
CA PHE A 110 -4.23 15.03 2.21
C PHE A 110 -4.01 14.77 0.71
N ALA A 111 -3.06 13.90 0.35
CA ALA A 111 -2.82 13.50 -1.04
C ALA A 111 -4.05 12.82 -1.67
N ALA A 112 -4.71 11.94 -0.94
CA ALA A 112 -5.93 11.27 -1.40
C ALA A 112 -7.07 12.27 -1.62
N MET A 113 -7.26 13.20 -0.68
CA MET A 113 -8.27 14.26 -0.79
C MET A 113 -7.99 15.16 -2.00
N ALA A 114 -6.72 15.50 -2.25
CA ALA A 114 -6.32 16.29 -3.40
C ALA A 114 -6.58 15.55 -4.73
N LEU A 115 -6.27 14.26 -4.82
CA LEU A 115 -6.52 13.44 -6.00
C LEU A 115 -8.01 13.24 -6.28
N ILE A 116 -8.79 12.91 -5.25
CA ILE A 116 -10.25 12.76 -5.36
C ILE A 116 -10.88 14.10 -5.76
N GLY A 117 -10.43 15.19 -5.13
CA GLY A 117 -10.82 16.54 -5.49
C GLY A 117 -10.55 16.82 -6.96
N ALA A 118 -9.30 16.66 -7.42
CA ALA A 118 -8.90 16.87 -8.82
C ALA A 118 -9.72 16.02 -9.80
N ALA A 119 -9.97 14.75 -9.48
CA ALA A 119 -10.78 13.86 -10.30
C ALA A 119 -12.26 14.27 -10.40
N ALA A 120 -12.78 15.03 -9.42
CA ALA A 120 -14.14 15.57 -9.47
C ALA A 120 -14.28 16.82 -10.35
N TRP A 121 -13.16 17.45 -10.75
CA TRP A 121 -13.14 18.65 -11.62
C TRP A 121 -12.88 18.34 -13.10
N TRP A 122 -12.64 17.07 -13.45
CA TRP A 122 -12.45 16.57 -14.82
C TRP A 122 -13.64 15.73 -15.27
#